data_AF-A0A1I7H229-F1
#
_entry.id   AF-A0A1I7H229-F1
#
_cell.length_a   1.000
_cell.length_b   1.000
_cell.length_c   1.000
_cell.angle_alpha   90.00
_cell.angle_beta   90.00
_cell.angle_gamma   90.00
#
_symmetry.space_group_name_H-M   'P 1'
#
loop_
_entity.id
_entity.type
_entity.pdbx_description
1 polymer ?
#
loop_
_entity_poly.entity_id
_entity_poly.type
_entity_poly.pdbx_seq_one_letter_code
_entity_poly.pdbx_strand_id
1 'polypeptide(L)'
;MKTKSGNIFAVLSMAVLLGSMNSLTIAAEPIDTPEIRAAVQKATTRSDHEAVAKYYENAAMQMQAKVKEEKELLEQYKNKSYLYGRQAQDLQSHTAALIRRHEQTIAADMQEATLHRQMASKLDENHAGSDPQSPAM
;
A
#
# COMPACT_ATOMS: atom_id res chain seq x y z
N MET A 1 -63.03 8.21 -28.99
CA MET A 1 -62.07 8.13 -27.86
C MET A 1 -61.47 6.73 -27.90
N LYS A 2 -60.29 6.49 -28.49
CA LYS A 2 -58.91 6.98 -28.29
C LYS A 2 -58.24 6.36 -27.03
N THR A 3 -57.10 5.73 -27.28
CA THR A 3 -56.57 4.49 -26.68
C THR A 3 -55.64 4.70 -25.47
N LYS A 4 -55.51 3.63 -24.67
CA LYS A 4 -54.55 3.41 -23.57
C LYS A 4 -53.10 3.74 -23.97
N SER A 5 -52.36 4.37 -23.06
CA SER A 5 -50.90 4.38 -23.02
C SER A 5 -50.44 3.96 -21.63
N GLY A 6 -49.56 2.95 -21.57
CA GLY A 6 -49.01 2.39 -20.33
C GLY A 6 -47.93 3.29 -19.72
N ASN A 7 -47.79 3.19 -18.39
CA ASN A 7 -46.73 3.83 -17.62
C ASN A 7 -45.36 3.22 -18.00
N ILE A 8 -44.51 4.04 -18.60
CA ILE A 8 -43.08 3.73 -18.79
C ILE A 8 -42.38 4.22 -17.52
N PHE A 9 -41.75 3.31 -16.77
CA PHE A 9 -40.87 3.66 -15.67
C PHE A 9 -39.69 4.47 -16.24
N ALA A 10 -39.69 5.78 -15.99
CA ALA A 10 -38.57 6.65 -16.26
C ALA A 10 -37.42 6.27 -15.32
N VAL A 11 -36.49 5.46 -15.82
CA VAL A 11 -35.18 5.28 -15.20
C VAL A 11 -34.44 6.61 -15.34
N LEU A 12 -34.38 7.35 -14.22
CA LEU A 12 -33.55 8.55 -14.08
C LEU A 12 -32.07 8.11 -13.99
N SER A 13 -31.49 7.76 -15.13
CA SER A 13 -30.04 7.59 -15.28
C SER A 13 -29.43 8.86 -15.87
N MET A 14 -29.22 9.87 -15.03
CA MET A 14 -28.32 11.03 -15.23
C MET A 14 -28.08 11.60 -13.82
N ALA A 15 -26.89 11.94 -13.33
CA ALA A 15 -25.54 12.14 -13.85
C ALA A 15 -24.59 11.91 -12.63
N VAL A 16 -23.28 11.70 -12.77
CA VAL A 16 -22.29 12.75 -13.08
C VAL A 16 -21.02 12.06 -13.61
N LEU A 17 -20.67 12.34 -14.86
CA LEU A 17 -19.27 12.39 -15.27
C LEU A 17 -18.64 13.56 -14.51
N LEU A 18 -17.52 13.33 -13.81
CA LEU A 18 -16.39 14.25 -13.69
C LEU A 18 -15.32 13.59 -12.82
N GLY A 19 -14.14 13.43 -13.41
CA GLY A 19 -12.99 12.85 -12.75
C GLY A 19 -12.33 11.75 -13.58
N SER A 20 -12.01 12.01 -14.85
CA SER A 20 -10.82 11.39 -15.44
C SER A 20 -9.60 11.98 -14.73
N MET A 21 -9.43 11.64 -13.46
CA MET A 21 -8.11 11.48 -12.91
C MET A 21 -7.55 10.33 -13.75
N ASN A 22 -6.55 10.61 -14.57
CA ASN A 22 -5.58 9.59 -14.86
C ASN A 22 -5.02 9.21 -13.49
N SER A 23 -5.68 8.30 -12.78
CA SER A 23 -4.97 7.40 -11.92
C SER A 23 -3.95 6.81 -12.88
N LEU A 24 -2.72 7.32 -12.78
CA LEU A 24 -1.58 6.53 -13.14
C LEU A 24 -1.73 5.32 -12.22
N THR A 25 -2.52 4.34 -12.66
CA THR A 25 -2.39 2.97 -12.24
C THR A 25 -1.02 2.60 -12.78
N ILE A 26 0.01 3.02 -12.05
CA ILE A 26 1.12 2.14 -11.79
C ILE A 26 0.40 0.93 -11.24
N ALA A 27 0.12 -0.05 -12.10
CA ALA A 27 -0.20 -1.39 -11.64
C ALA A 27 0.85 -1.63 -10.57
N ALA A 28 0.43 -1.76 -9.31
CA ALA A 28 1.36 -1.88 -8.22
C ALA A 28 2.27 -3.06 -8.58
N GLU A 29 3.49 -2.74 -9.03
CA GLU A 29 4.48 -3.72 -9.40
C GLU A 29 4.59 -4.67 -8.21
N PRO A 30 4.77 -5.98 -8.42
CA PRO A 30 4.94 -6.89 -7.32
C PRO A 30 6.00 -6.31 -6.37
N ILE A 31 5.65 -6.12 -5.10
CA ILE A 31 6.53 -5.52 -4.08
C ILE A 31 7.72 -6.46 -3.75
N ASP A 32 7.90 -7.55 -4.51
CA ASP A 32 8.96 -8.51 -4.27
C ASP A 32 9.38 -9.18 -5.58
N THR A 33 9.95 -8.40 -6.51
CA THR A 33 10.54 -8.95 -7.73
C THR A 33 11.99 -9.42 -7.49
N PRO A 34 12.51 -10.38 -8.28
CA PRO A 34 13.91 -10.77 -8.20
C PRO A 34 14.90 -9.61 -8.36
N GLU A 35 14.58 -8.62 -9.19
CA GLU A 35 15.40 -7.44 -9.44
C GLU A 35 15.49 -6.56 -8.20
N ILE A 36 14.36 -6.38 -7.50
CA ILE A 36 14.30 -5.62 -6.24
C ILE A 36 15.12 -6.33 -5.18
N ARG A 37 14.96 -7.64 -5.01
CA ARG A 37 15.78 -8.43 -4.07
C ARG A 37 17.28 -8.32 -4.37
N ALA A 38 17.65 -8.36 -5.66
CA ALA A 38 19.03 -8.19 -6.07
C ALA A 38 19.56 -6.78 -5.77
N ALA A 39 18.73 -5.73 -5.93
CA ALA A 39 19.10 -4.36 -5.58
C ALA A 39 19.30 -4.19 -4.07
N VAL A 40 18.40 -4.75 -3.24
CA VAL A 40 18.54 -4.76 -1.78
C VAL A 40 19.84 -5.43 -1.35
N GLN A 41 20.16 -6.59 -1.93
CA GLN A 41 21.39 -7.33 -1.61
C GLN A 41 22.68 -6.62 -2.06
N LYS A 42 22.60 -5.78 -3.09
CA LYS A 42 23.74 -5.04 -3.66
C LYS A 42 23.91 -3.65 -3.06
N ALA A 43 23.03 -3.22 -2.15
CA ALA A 43 23.14 -1.92 -1.52
C ALA A 43 24.44 -1.81 -0.70
N THR A 44 25.30 -0.86 -1.06
CA THR A 44 26.62 -0.67 -0.41
C THR A 44 26.92 0.78 -0.10
N THR A 45 26.34 1.71 -0.84
CA THR A 45 26.49 3.15 -0.60
C THR A 45 25.37 3.68 0.29
N ARG A 46 25.60 4.85 0.90
CA ARG A 46 24.57 5.57 1.66
C ARG A 46 23.29 5.74 0.83
N SER A 47 23.42 6.19 -0.42
CA SER A 47 22.29 6.41 -1.32
C SER A 47 21.55 5.11 -1.67
N ASP A 48 22.25 3.97 -1.78
CA ASP A 48 21.59 2.68 -2.02
C ASP A 48 20.72 2.30 -0.83
N HIS A 49 21.25 2.41 0.39
CA HIS A 49 20.49 2.11 1.59
C HIS A 49 19.31 3.07 1.78
N GLU A 50 19.46 4.37 1.47
CA GLU A 50 18.33 5.32 1.46
C GLU A 50 17.25 4.95 0.44
N ALA A 51 17.65 4.50 -0.76
CA ALA A 51 16.71 4.07 -1.79
C ALA A 51 15.93 2.81 -1.36
N VAL A 52 16.61 1.83 -0.76
CA VAL A 52 15.97 0.62 -0.21
C VAL A 52 15.04 0.98 0.95
N ALA A 53 15.45 1.88 1.85
CA ALA A 53 14.57 2.31 2.94
C ALA A 53 13.27 2.94 2.41
N LYS A 54 13.39 3.85 1.45
CA LYS A 54 12.24 4.50 0.80
C LYS A 54 11.35 3.49 0.08
N TYR A 55 11.93 2.44 -0.50
CA TYR A 55 11.18 1.37 -1.12
C TYR A 55 10.25 0.67 -0.12
N TYR A 56 10.79 0.21 1.00
CA TYR A 56 9.99 -0.45 2.05
C TYR A 56 8.99 0.50 2.73
N GLU A 57 9.34 1.78 2.92
CA GLU A 57 8.39 2.80 3.39
C GLU A 57 7.18 2.93 2.45
N ASN A 58 7.43 2.99 1.14
CA ASN A 58 6.36 3.06 0.14
C ASN A 58 5.53 1.77 0.06
N ALA A 59 6.17 0.61 0.24
CA ALA A 59 5.50 -0.68 0.32
C ALA A 59 4.53 -0.73 1.51
N ALA A 60 5.01 -0.34 2.69
CA ALA A 60 4.21 -0.25 3.91
C ALA A 60 3.02 0.71 3.75
N MET A 61 3.23 1.88 3.13
CA MET A 61 2.15 2.84 2.85
C MET A 61 1.07 2.27 1.93
N GLN A 62 1.46 1.59 0.85
CA GLN A 62 0.52 0.95 -0.06
C GLN A 62 -0.26 -0.17 0.64
N MET A 63 0.41 -0.96 1.47
CA MET A 63 -0.23 -2.01 2.25
C MET A 63 -1.19 -1.45 3.30
N GLN A 64 -0.85 -0.31 3.92
CA GLN A 64 -1.72 0.37 4.88
C GLN A 64 -3.03 0.85 4.24
N ALA A 65 -2.97 1.32 2.99
CA ALA A 65 -4.18 1.66 2.23
C ALA A 65 -5.09 0.45 2.04
N LYS A 66 -4.52 -0.72 1.67
CA LYS A 66 -5.27 -1.98 1.54
C LYS A 66 -5.91 -2.41 2.87
N VAL A 67 -5.16 -2.34 3.98
CA VAL A 67 -5.68 -2.65 5.31
C VAL A 67 -6.89 -1.77 5.66
N LYS A 68 -6.87 -0.49 5.29
CA LYS A 68 -7.99 0.41 5.52
C LYS A 68 -9.24 -0.05 4.75
N GLU A 69 -9.09 -0.35 3.46
CA GLU A 69 -10.19 -0.87 2.63
C GLU A 69 -10.73 -2.21 3.16
N GLU A 70 -9.86 -3.12 3.59
CA GLU A 70 -10.24 -4.41 4.17
C GLU A 70 -10.98 -4.25 5.49
N LYS A 71 -10.61 -3.27 6.33
CA LYS A 71 -11.33 -2.95 7.58
C LYS A 71 -12.74 -2.45 7.29
N GLU A 72 -12.91 -1.57 6.31
CA GLU A 72 -14.22 -1.09 5.87
C GLU A 72 -15.07 -2.25 5.30
N LEU A 73 -14.46 -3.13 4.50
CA LEU A 73 -15.12 -4.30 3.94
C LEU A 73 -15.56 -5.31 5.01
N LEU A 74 -14.69 -5.59 5.99
CA LEU A 74 -15.01 -6.46 7.12
C LEU A 74 -16.20 -5.91 7.92
N GLU A 75 -16.26 -4.59 8.11
CA GLU A 75 -17.38 -3.95 8.79
C GLU A 75 -18.68 -4.09 8.00
N GLN A 76 -18.62 -3.98 6.66
CA GLN A 76 -19.79 -4.27 5.82
C GLN A 76 -20.22 -5.74 5.91
N TYR A 77 -19.29 -6.70 5.89
CA TYR A 77 -19.62 -8.11 6.04
C TYR A 77 -20.23 -8.45 7.40
N LYS A 78 -19.87 -7.72 8.46
CA LYS A 78 -20.48 -7.83 9.77
C LYS A 78 -21.89 -7.23 9.79
N ASN A 79 -22.02 -5.97 9.38
CA ASN A 79 -23.27 -5.20 9.49
C ASN A 79 -24.34 -5.64 8.49
N LYS A 80 -23.93 -6.17 7.33
CA LYS A 80 -24.81 -6.62 6.26
C LYS A 80 -24.71 -8.12 6.00
N SER A 81 -24.39 -8.91 7.03
CA SER A 81 -24.26 -10.37 6.94
C SER A 81 -25.48 -11.04 6.28
N TYR A 82 -26.68 -10.50 6.48
CA TYR A 82 -27.92 -10.95 5.84
C TYR A 82 -27.89 -10.94 4.30
N LEU A 83 -27.05 -10.10 3.66
CA LEU A 83 -26.89 -10.08 2.21
C LEU A 83 -26.08 -11.29 1.69
N TYR A 84 -25.27 -11.92 2.54
CA TYR A 84 -24.33 -12.98 2.16
C TYR A 84 -24.75 -14.36 2.70
N GLY A 85 -25.77 -14.43 3.56
CA GLY A 85 -26.29 -15.67 4.12
C GLY A 85 -25.20 -16.50 4.80
N ARG A 86 -25.07 -17.78 4.44
CA ARG A 86 -24.07 -18.68 5.04
C ARG A 86 -22.62 -18.29 4.74
N GLN A 87 -22.37 -17.56 3.65
CA GLN A 87 -21.01 -17.15 3.28
C GLN A 87 -20.48 -15.99 4.12
N ALA A 88 -21.33 -15.30 4.87
CA ALA A 88 -20.93 -14.13 5.67
C ALA A 88 -19.79 -14.46 6.64
N GLN A 89 -19.83 -15.63 7.29
CA GLN A 89 -18.82 -16.03 8.27
C GLN A 89 -17.46 -16.28 7.61
N ASP A 90 -17.44 -16.92 6.43
CA ASP A 90 -16.21 -17.19 5.68
C ASP A 90 -15.59 -15.88 5.19
N LEU A 91 -16.41 -14.97 4.65
CA LEU A 91 -15.98 -13.64 4.22
C LEU A 91 -15.37 -12.85 5.38
N GLN A 92 -16.04 -12.80 6.54
CA GLN A 92 -15.53 -12.12 7.73
C GLN A 92 -14.19 -12.71 8.20
N SER A 93 -14.11 -14.05 8.28
CA SER A 93 -12.91 -14.74 8.76
C SER A 93 -11.73 -14.56 7.80
N HIS A 94 -12.00 -14.63 6.50
CA HIS A 94 -11.01 -14.42 5.46
C HIS A 94 -10.47 -12.98 5.47
N THR A 95 -11.35 -11.97 5.46
CA THR A 95 -10.93 -10.56 5.50
C THR A 95 -10.19 -10.23 6.80
N ALA A 96 -10.63 -10.76 7.94
CA ALA A 96 -9.90 -10.60 9.20
C ALA A 96 -8.49 -11.23 9.16
N ALA A 97 -8.32 -12.35 8.46
CA ALA A 97 -7.01 -12.96 8.25
C ALA A 97 -6.12 -12.14 7.31
N LEU A 98 -6.68 -11.56 6.24
CA LEU A 98 -5.97 -10.66 5.34
C LEU A 98 -5.46 -9.42 6.09
N ILE A 99 -6.32 -8.76 6.87
CA ILE A 99 -5.93 -7.60 7.69
C ILE A 99 -4.73 -7.94 8.58
N ARG A 100 -4.78 -9.05 9.32
CA ARG A 100 -3.68 -9.46 10.20
C ARG A 100 -2.39 -9.71 9.42
N ARG A 101 -2.48 -10.40 8.27
CA ARG A 101 -1.31 -10.67 7.42
C ARG A 101 -0.70 -9.38 6.89
N HIS A 102 -1.52 -8.47 6.38
CA HIS A 102 -1.06 -7.20 5.83
C HIS A 102 -0.49 -6.28 6.91
N GLU A 103 -1.06 -6.27 8.13
CA GLU A 103 -0.48 -5.56 9.27
C GLU A 103 0.90 -6.13 9.67
N GLN A 104 1.09 -7.45 9.61
CA GLN A 104 2.40 -8.07 9.80
C GLN A 104 3.39 -7.68 8.70
N THR A 105 2.95 -7.64 7.44
CA THR A 105 3.80 -7.17 6.32
C THR A 105 4.21 -5.71 6.50
N ILE A 106 3.29 -4.82 6.88
CA ILE A 106 3.59 -3.41 7.18
C ILE A 106 4.67 -3.32 8.27
N ALA A 107 4.55 -4.09 9.34
CA ALA A 107 5.54 -4.08 10.42
C ALA A 107 6.93 -4.56 9.94
N ALA A 108 6.98 -5.62 9.14
CA ALA A 108 8.21 -6.14 8.56
C ALA A 108 8.87 -5.13 7.60
N ASP A 109 8.09 -4.52 6.71
CA ASP A 109 8.59 -3.50 5.77
C ASP A 109 9.14 -2.29 6.53
N MET A 110 8.43 -1.80 7.55
CA MET A 110 8.91 -0.68 8.37
C MET A 110 10.18 -1.02 9.16
N GLN A 111 10.32 -2.27 9.61
CA GLN A 111 11.55 -2.74 10.26
C GLN A 111 12.72 -2.73 9.27
N GLU A 112 12.52 -3.25 8.06
CA GLU A 112 13.57 -3.28 7.03
C GLU A 112 13.97 -1.87 6.59
N ALA A 113 12.99 -0.98 6.41
CA ALA A 113 13.25 0.43 6.16
C ALA A 113 14.12 1.06 7.25
N THR A 114 13.81 0.80 8.52
CA THR A 114 14.57 1.31 9.66
C THR A 114 16.00 0.80 9.66
N LEU A 115 16.23 -0.49 9.38
CA LEU A 115 17.56 -1.08 9.28
C LEU A 115 18.39 -0.38 8.20
N HIS A 116 17.79 -0.16 7.03
CA HIS A 116 18.46 0.53 5.93
C HIS A 116 18.74 2.01 6.22
N ARG A 117 17.85 2.72 6.92
CA ARG A 117 18.14 4.10 7.41
C ARG A 117 19.35 4.11 8.34
N GLN A 118 19.45 3.15 9.27
CA GLN A 118 20.59 3.05 10.18
C GLN A 118 21.90 2.74 9.45
N MET A 119 21.87 1.87 8.44
CA MET A 119 23.05 1.59 7.61
C MET A 119 23.50 2.83 6.83
N ALA A 120 22.57 3.59 6.26
CA ALA A 120 22.86 4.85 5.58
C ALA A 120 23.51 5.87 6.54
N SER A 121 22.96 6.07 7.74
CA SER A 121 23.51 7.00 8.74
C SER A 121 24.93 6.62 9.16
N LYS A 122 25.21 5.33 9.39
CA LYS A 122 26.57 4.87 9.74
C LYS A 122 27.60 5.15 8.65
N LEU A 123 27.21 5.02 7.38
CA LEU A 123 28.11 5.34 6.26
C LEU A 123 28.40 6.85 6.17
N ASP A 124 27.41 7.70 6.52
CA ASP A 124 27.57 9.15 6.57
C ASP A 124 28.55 9.59 7.67
N GLU A 125 28.42 9.01 8.88
CA GLU A 125 29.30 9.27 10.01
C GLU A 125 30.74 8.84 9.74
N ASN A 126 30.93 7.65 9.13
CA ASN A 126 32.25 7.15 8.77
C ASN A 126 32.93 8.05 7.72
N HIS A 127 32.18 8.62 6.78
CA HIS A 127 32.73 9.54 5.79
C HIS A 127 33.18 10.85 6.45
N ALA A 128 32.34 11.45 7.30
CA ALA A 128 32.65 12.69 8.02
C ALA A 128 33.86 12.56 8.98
N GLY A 129 34.06 11.37 9.60
CA GLY A 129 35.21 11.10 10.46
C GLY A 129 36.52 10.79 9.71
N SER A 130 36.46 10.59 8.40
CA SER A 130 37.62 10.25 7.56
C SER A 130 38.26 11.44 6.85
N ASP A 131 37.64 12.62 6.91
CA ASP A 131 38.21 13.87 6.39
C ASP A 131 39.39 14.31 7.27
N PRO A 132 40.63 14.44 6.74
CA PRO A 132 41.76 14.89 7.51
C PRO A 132 41.58 16.38 7.82
N GLN A 133 41.25 16.66 9.07
CA GLN A 133 41.30 18.00 9.63
C GLN A 133 42.75 18.49 9.59
N SER A 134 43.11 19.24 8.53
CA SER A 134 44.38 19.96 8.45
C SER A 134 44.46 20.92 9.64
N PRO A 135 45.45 20.80 10.55
CA PRO A 135 45.66 21.81 11.56
C PRO A 135 46.23 23.06 10.87
N ALA A 136 45.49 24.16 10.97
CA ALA A 136 45.99 25.47 10.59
C ALA A 136 47.25 25.78 11.41
N MET A 137 48.38 25.95 10.73
CA MET A 137 49.53 26.70 11.23
C MET A 137 49.33 28.19 10.95
#